data_AF-A0A1F8XWF9-F1
#
_entry.id   AF-A0A1F8XWF9-F1
#
_cell.length_a   1.000
_cell.length_b   1.000
_cell.length_c   1.000
_cell.angle_alpha   90.00
_cell.angle_beta   90.00
_cell.angle_gamma   90.00
#
_symmetry.space_group_name_H-M   'P 1'
#
loop_
_entity.id
_entity.type
_entity.pdbx_description
1 polymer ?
#
loop_
_entity_poly.entity_id
_entity_poly.type
_entity_poly.pdbx_seq_one_letter_code
_entity_poly.pdbx_strand_id
1 'polypeptide(L)'
;MSKVLTDLEVLEIIESAVKWDEIDCADQYKHFLEDLGKLMSDHFGGEFECVSEPLMEEGTLEEIRFCLHFGWNKYVPEGGGVYAKYDIDINVEEWGQEAL
;
A
#
# COMPACT_ATOMS: atom_id res chain seq x y z
N MET A 1 -12.56 -20.99 20.12
CA MET A 1 -13.84 -20.55 19.53
C MET A 1 -13.50 -19.86 18.22
N SER A 2 -14.19 -20.15 17.12
CA SER A 2 -13.91 -19.56 15.80
C SER A 2 -14.92 -18.46 15.48
N LYS A 3 -14.48 -17.43 14.74
CA LYS A 3 -15.37 -16.44 14.12
C LYS A 3 -15.40 -16.64 12.61
N VAL A 4 -16.52 -16.29 11.99
CA VAL A 4 -16.70 -16.23 10.53
C VAL A 4 -17.00 -14.78 10.20
N LEU A 5 -16.33 -14.22 9.21
CA LEU A 5 -16.53 -12.85 8.74
C LEU A 5 -17.07 -12.89 7.31
N THR A 6 -17.98 -11.98 7.01
CA THR A 6 -18.42 -11.64 5.65
C THR A 6 -17.41 -10.74 4.96
N ASP A 7 -17.50 -10.64 3.64
CA ASP A 7 -16.69 -9.73 2.84
C ASP A 7 -16.89 -8.26 3.25
N LEU A 8 -18.12 -7.86 3.56
CA LEU A 8 -18.43 -6.52 4.08
C LEU A 8 -17.73 -6.25 5.42
N GLU A 9 -17.79 -7.18 6.37
CA GLU A 9 -17.11 -7.02 7.66
C GLU A 9 -15.58 -6.96 7.50
N VAL A 10 -15.01 -7.70 6.55
CA VAL A 10 -13.57 -7.60 6.24
C VAL A 10 -13.21 -6.23 5.69
N LEU A 11 -14.03 -5.67 4.78
CA LEU A 11 -13.84 -4.32 4.25
C LEU A 11 -13.93 -3.27 5.35
N GLU A 12 -14.89 -3.39 6.26
CA GLU A 12 -15.04 -2.49 7.41
C GLU A 12 -13.82 -2.53 8.33
N ILE A 13 -13.24 -3.71 8.58
CA ILE A 13 -12.02 -3.84 9.39
C ILE A 13 -10.83 -3.16 8.71
N ILE A 14 -10.64 -3.37 7.40
CA ILE A 14 -9.57 -2.72 6.62
C ILE A 14 -9.75 -1.20 6.64
N GLU A 15 -10.97 -0.71 6.44
CA GLU A 15 -11.28 0.72 6.50
C GLU A 15 -11.00 1.28 7.90
N SER A 16 -11.35 0.54 8.95
CA SER A 16 -11.14 0.96 10.33
C SER A 16 -9.66 1.07 10.68
N ALA A 17 -8.87 0.08 10.26
CA ALA A 17 -7.43 0.06 10.45
C ALA A 17 -6.73 1.28 9.85
N VAL A 18 -7.25 1.82 8.74
CA VAL A 18 -6.67 2.98 8.04
C VAL A 18 -7.22 4.31 8.56
N LYS A 19 -8.52 4.40 8.92
CA LYS A 19 -9.18 5.67 9.25
C LYS A 19 -9.23 6.01 10.73
N TRP A 20 -9.30 5.01 11.61
CA TRP A 20 -9.57 5.21 13.03
C TRP A 20 -8.37 4.90 13.92
N ASP A 21 -7.17 4.77 13.33
CA ASP A 21 -5.91 4.55 14.03
C ASP A 21 -5.93 3.28 14.90
N GLU A 22 -6.65 2.22 14.47
CA GLU A 22 -6.63 0.93 15.20
C GLU A 22 -5.25 0.24 15.15
N ILE A 23 -4.37 0.69 14.25
CA ILE A 23 -2.97 0.27 14.21
C ILE A 23 -2.12 1.34 14.89
N ASP A 24 -1.83 1.12 16.17
CA ASP A 24 -1.22 2.12 17.06
C ASP A 24 0.28 2.40 16.80
N CYS A 25 0.94 1.74 15.83
CA CYS A 25 2.35 2.00 15.54
C CYS A 25 2.75 1.82 14.07
N ALA A 26 3.73 2.62 13.64
CA ALA A 26 4.21 2.69 12.26
C ALA A 26 4.72 1.34 11.72
N ASP A 27 5.37 0.52 12.56
CA ASP A 27 5.88 -0.79 12.16
C ASP A 27 4.74 -1.79 11.86
N GLN A 28 3.69 -1.80 12.70
CA GLN A 28 2.51 -2.63 12.45
C GLN A 28 1.78 -2.18 11.18
N TYR A 29 1.71 -0.87 10.95
CA TYR A 29 1.09 -0.33 9.75
C TYR A 29 1.91 -0.69 8.50
N LYS A 30 3.24 -0.62 8.57
CA LYS A 30 4.13 -1.08 7.49
C LYS A 30 3.90 -2.55 7.15
N HIS A 31 3.85 -3.44 8.15
CA HIS A 31 3.57 -4.86 7.90
C HIS A 31 2.18 -5.11 7.31
N PHE A 32 1.17 -4.38 7.78
CA PHE A 32 -0.17 -4.44 7.19
C PHE A 32 -0.16 -4.05 5.70
N LEU A 33 0.58 -3.00 5.34
CA LEU A 33 0.75 -2.58 3.95
C LEU A 33 1.56 -3.57 3.11
N GLU A 34 2.57 -4.25 3.67
CA GLU A 34 3.31 -5.32 3.00
C GLU A 34 2.39 -6.50 2.67
N ASP A 35 1.54 -6.91 3.62
CA ASP A 35 0.57 -7.99 3.41
C ASP A 35 -0.48 -7.63 2.35
N LEU A 36 -1.00 -6.40 2.39
CA LEU A 36 -1.92 -5.90 1.37
C LEU A 36 -1.25 -5.80 0.00
N GLY A 37 0.00 -5.33 -0.07
CA GLY A 37 0.75 -5.23 -1.32
C GLY A 37 0.92 -6.60 -1.99
N LYS A 38 1.27 -7.61 -1.20
CA LYS A 38 1.36 -8.99 -1.67
C LYS A 38 0.02 -9.54 -2.15
N LEU A 39 -1.05 -9.31 -1.37
CA LEU A 39 -2.41 -9.72 -1.75
C LEU A 39 -2.82 -9.09 -3.09
N MET A 40 -2.51 -7.80 -3.28
CA MET A 40 -2.78 -7.11 -4.54
C MET A 40 -2.01 -7.73 -5.70
N SER A 41 -0.70 -8.01 -5.54
CA SER A 41 0.10 -8.62 -6.60
C SER A 41 -0.38 -10.02 -6.98
N ASP A 42 -0.80 -10.83 -6.00
CA ASP A 42 -1.27 -12.20 -6.21
C ASP A 42 -2.59 -12.25 -6.99
N HIS A 43 -3.45 -11.24 -6.83
CA HIS A 43 -4.79 -11.22 -7.42
C HIS A 43 -4.96 -10.32 -8.64
N PHE A 44 -4.20 -9.24 -8.74
CA PHE A 44 -4.34 -8.24 -9.81
C PHE A 44 -3.13 -8.15 -10.75
N GLY A 45 -2.10 -8.99 -10.52
CA GLY A 45 -0.84 -8.94 -11.27
C GLY A 45 0.13 -7.90 -10.69
N GLY A 46 1.29 -7.79 -11.33
CA GLY A 46 2.39 -6.98 -10.81
C GLY A 46 3.27 -7.74 -9.83
N GLU A 47 4.39 -7.15 -9.46
CA GLU A 47 5.38 -7.68 -8.54
C GLU A 47 5.53 -6.69 -7.40
N PHE A 48 5.05 -7.04 -6.22
CA PHE A 48 5.22 -6.21 -5.04
C PHE A 48 6.70 -6.21 -4.63
N GLU A 49 7.31 -5.03 -4.52
CA GLU A 49 8.73 -4.88 -4.23
C GLU A 49 8.95 -4.57 -2.75
N CYS A 50 8.39 -3.46 -2.27
CA CYS A 50 8.54 -3.00 -0.88
C CYS A 50 7.50 -1.95 -0.47
N VAL A 51 7.42 -1.70 0.84
CA VAL A 51 6.83 -0.48 1.41
C VAL A 51 7.98 0.50 1.70
N SER A 52 7.80 1.77 1.31
CA SER A 52 8.78 2.83 1.55
C SER A 52 9.02 3.06 3.05
N GLU A 53 10.06 3.83 3.38
CA GLU A 53 10.08 4.50 4.68
C GLU A 53 8.95 5.55 4.74
N PRO A 54 8.44 5.89 5.93
CA PRO A 54 7.40 6.88 6.06
C PRO A 54 7.89 8.23 5.53
N LEU A 55 7.16 8.80 4.58
CA LEU A 55 7.38 10.16 4.11
C LEU A 55 6.95 11.10 5.25
N MET A 56 7.91 11.80 5.83
CA MET A 56 7.64 12.94 6.70
C MET A 56 7.59 14.19 5.84
N GLU A 57 6.41 14.77 5.64
CA GLU A 57 6.30 16.09 4.99
C GLU A 57 6.87 17.16 5.96
N GLU A 58 7.68 18.10 5.44
CA GLU A 58 8.36 19.12 6.26
C GLU A 58 7.38 19.88 7.18
N GLY A 59 7.40 19.55 8.47
CA GLY A 59 6.83 20.40 9.53
C GLY A 59 5.49 19.99 10.10
N THR A 60 4.88 18.87 9.68
CA THR A 60 3.68 18.34 10.34
C THR A 60 3.81 16.83 10.57
N LEU A 61 3.98 16.46 11.84
CA LEU A 61 3.91 15.09 12.37
C LEU A 61 2.57 14.36 12.09
N GLU A 62 1.63 15.00 11.38
CA GLU A 62 0.22 14.61 11.33
C GLU A 62 -0.12 13.62 10.21
N GLU A 63 0.74 13.41 9.21
CA GLU A 63 0.45 12.46 8.14
C GLU A 63 1.66 11.61 7.78
N ILE A 64 1.87 10.55 8.56
CA ILE A 64 2.77 9.46 8.16
C ILE A 64 2.18 8.82 6.89
N ARG A 65 2.84 9.02 5.75
CA ARG A 65 2.43 8.42 4.47
C ARG A 65 3.46 7.39 4.03
N PHE A 66 2.98 6.19 3.69
CA PHE A 66 3.79 5.13 3.11
C PHE A 66 3.42 4.94 1.64
N CYS A 67 4.41 4.60 0.81
CA CYS A 67 4.19 4.24 -0.58
C CYS A 67 4.47 2.75 -0.78
N LEU A 68 3.62 2.11 -1.58
CA LEU A 68 3.81 0.71 -1.99
C LEU A 68 4.40 0.69 -3.40
N HIS A 69 5.52 0.01 -3.56
CA HIS A 69 6.23 -0.08 -4.82
C HIS A 69 5.84 -1.39 -5.53
N PHE A 70 5.44 -1.26 -6.79
CA PHE A 70 5.06 -2.38 -7.64
C PHE A 70 5.79 -2.31 -8.97
N GLY A 71 6.36 -3.42 -9.40
CA GLY A 71 6.78 -3.66 -10.78
C GLY A 71 5.65 -4.25 -11.62
N TRP A 72 5.69 -4.04 -12.93
CA TRP A 72 4.76 -4.70 -13.85
C TRP A 72 5.28 -6.05 -14.32
N ASN A 73 4.47 -7.09 -14.15
CA ASN A 73 4.75 -8.43 -14.67
C ASN A 73 3.77 -8.79 -15.79
N LYS A 74 4.00 -9.95 -16.42
CA LYS A 74 3.20 -10.45 -17.56
C LYS A 74 1.70 -10.67 -17.26
N TYR A 75 1.29 -10.61 -16.00
CA TYR A 75 -0.11 -10.80 -15.59
C TYR A 75 -0.88 -9.48 -15.53
N VAL A 76 -0.18 -8.35 -15.58
CA VAL A 76 -0.83 -7.05 -15.75
C VAL A 76 -1.28 -6.91 -17.22
N PRO A 77 -2.56 -6.59 -17.49
CA PRO A 77 -3.04 -6.38 -18.85
C PRO A 77 -2.30 -5.23 -19.55
N GLU A 78 -2.23 -5.28 -20.88
CA GLU A 78 -1.56 -4.26 -21.73
C GLU A 78 -2.10 -2.83 -21.53
N GLY A 79 -3.32 -2.68 -20.98
CA GLY A 79 -3.90 -1.41 -20.57
C GLY A 79 -3.85 -1.14 -19.06
N GLY A 80 -2.87 -1.66 -18.32
CA GLY A 80 -2.64 -1.42 -16.89
C GLY A 80 -3.61 -2.11 -15.91
N GLY A 81 -4.72 -2.66 -16.40
CA GLY A 81 -5.69 -3.39 -15.55
C GLY A 81 -6.30 -2.51 -14.46
N VAL A 82 -6.33 -3.00 -13.22
CA VAL A 82 -6.82 -2.20 -12.06
C VAL A 82 -5.92 -1.00 -11.76
N TYR A 83 -4.68 -1.03 -12.23
CA TYR A 83 -3.66 -0.02 -11.94
C TYR A 83 -3.68 1.15 -12.91
N ALA A 84 -4.33 1.04 -14.07
CA ALA A 84 -4.32 2.09 -15.10
C ALA A 84 -4.86 3.46 -14.66
N LYS A 85 -5.59 3.52 -13.54
CA LYS A 85 -6.10 4.76 -12.95
C LYS A 85 -5.19 5.38 -11.88
N TYR A 86 -4.11 4.69 -11.53
CA TYR A 86 -3.14 5.09 -10.49
C TYR A 86 -1.74 5.31 -11.05
N ASP A 87 -1.60 5.29 -12.38
CA ASP A 87 -0.34 5.37 -13.11
C ASP A 87 0.24 6.79 -13.00
N ILE A 88 0.91 7.04 -11.88
CA ILE A 88 1.93 8.07 -11.79
C ILE A 88 3.22 7.30 -11.99
N ASP A 89 3.80 7.37 -13.19
CA ASP A 89 5.16 6.89 -13.43
C ASP A 89 6.09 7.67 -12.51
N ILE A 90 6.47 7.08 -11.37
CA ILE A 90 7.46 7.68 -10.48
C ILE A 90 8.82 7.17 -10.93
N ASN A 91 9.68 8.08 -11.40
CA ASN A 91 11.08 7.75 -11.60
C ASN A 91 11.74 7.54 -10.23
N VAL A 92 12.11 6.30 -9.93
CA VAL A 92 12.75 5.92 -8.66
C VAL A 92 14.04 6.71 -8.40
N GLU A 93 14.77 7.12 -9.45
CA GLU A 93 15.97 7.97 -9.32
C GLU A 93 15.65 9.41 -8.89
N GLU A 94 14.50 9.97 -9.28
CA GLU A 94 14.06 11.30 -8.85
C GLU A 94 13.49 11.26 -7.43
N TRP A 95 12.79 10.18 -7.08
CA TRP A 95 12.16 10.02 -5.78
C TRP A 95 13.16 9.78 -4.64
N GLY A 96 14.26 9.06 -4.91
CA GLY A 96 15.34 8.86 -3.94
C GLY A 96 16.14 10.12 -3.61
N GLN A 97 15.98 11.22 -4.36
CA GLN A 97 16.68 12.50 -4.12
C GLN A 97 15.86 13.53 -3.34
N GLU A 98 14.52 13.43 -3.33
CA GLU A 98 13.66 14.33 -2.53
C GLU A 98 13.44 13.85 -1.08
N ALA A 99 13.86 12.61 -0.77
CA ALA A 99 13.77 12.02 0.58
C ALA A 99 15.04 12.18 1.44
N LEU A 100 15.96 13.09 1.07
CA LEU A 100 17.19 13.41 1.84
C LEU A 100 17.26 14.88 2.26
#